data_AF-A0A2S9FZC1-F1
#
_entry.id   AF-A0A2S9FZC1-F1
#
_cell.length_a   1.000
_cell.length_b   1.000
_cell.length_c   1.000
_cell.angle_alpha   90.00
_cell.angle_beta   90.00
_cell.angle_gamma   90.00
#
_symmetry.space_group_name_H-M   'P 1'
#
loop_
_entity.id
_entity.type
_entity.pdbx_description
1 polymer ?
#
loop_
_entity_poly.entity_id
_entity_poly.type
_entity_poly.pdbx_seq_one_letter_code
_entity_poly.pdbx_strand_id
1 'polypeptide(L)'
;GVEWAPPVGSLTEVAAADTVVIANGIDAPALWPGLPVRPVKGEVLRLRWRRGCLPVPQRVVRARVRGRQVYVVPRADGVVVGAT
;
A
#
# COMPACT_ATOMS: atom_id res chain seq x y z
N GLY A 1 -5.82 27.46 -6.22
CA GLY A 1 -5.93 26.44 -7.28
C GLY A 1 -4.83 25.43 -7.08
N VAL A 2 -4.95 24.24 -7.69
CA VAL A 2 -3.86 23.27 -7.78
C VAL A 2 -3.46 23.20 -9.24
N GLU A 3 -2.17 23.37 -9.51
CA GLU A 3 -1.59 23.24 -10.85
C GLU A 3 -0.71 21.99 -10.88
N TRP A 4 -0.80 21.25 -11.99
CA TRP A 4 0.01 20.07 -12.20
C TRP A 4 1.27 20.44 -12.99
N ALA A 5 2.40 19.84 -12.61
CA ALA A 5 3.68 19.99 -13.27
C ALA A 5 4.25 18.62 -13.66
N PRO A 6 5.26 18.55 -14.56
CA PRO A 6 6.01 17.33 -14.83
C PRO A 6 6.68 16.74 -13.58
N PRO A 7 7.13 15.48 -13.62
CA PRO A 7 7.89 14.87 -12.52
C PRO A 7 9.16 15.65 -12.18
N VAL A 8 9.43 15.81 -10.88
CA VAL A 8 10.64 16.48 -10.36
C VAL A 8 11.75 15.45 -10.14
N GLY A 9 12.95 15.73 -10.66
CA GLY A 9 14.14 14.89 -10.48
C GLY A 9 15.08 15.38 -9.37
N SER A 10 14.99 16.65 -8.99
CA SER A 10 15.79 17.30 -7.96
C SER A 10 15.02 18.40 -7.23
N LEU A 11 15.28 18.58 -5.93
CA LEU A 11 14.66 19.65 -5.14
C LEU A 11 15.06 21.06 -5.58
N THR A 12 16.16 21.19 -6.31
CA THR A 12 16.58 22.48 -6.89
C THR A 12 15.59 23.00 -7.94
N GLU A 13 14.82 22.12 -8.59
CA GLU A 13 13.82 22.51 -9.59
C GLU A 13 12.64 23.27 -8.97
N VAL A 14 12.43 23.12 -7.66
CA VAL A 14 11.36 23.77 -6.89
C VAL A 14 11.91 24.79 -5.87
N ALA A 15 13.13 25.30 -6.09
CA ALA A 15 13.80 26.21 -5.17
C ALA A 15 13.04 27.53 -4.91
N ALA A 16 12.12 27.92 -5.79
CA ALA A 16 11.28 29.10 -5.62
C ALA A 16 10.09 28.86 -4.67
N ALA A 17 9.80 27.61 -4.28
CA ALA A 17 8.71 27.30 -3.38
C ALA A 17 9.10 27.59 -1.93
N ASP A 18 8.24 28.30 -1.21
CA ASP A 18 8.43 28.57 0.23
C ASP A 18 8.40 27.29 1.08
N THR A 19 7.74 26.24 0.59
CA THR A 19 7.59 24.96 1.28
C THR A 19 7.48 23.83 0.28
N VAL A 20 8.19 22.74 0.54
CA VAL A 20 8.20 21.53 -0.29
C VAL A 20 7.74 20.33 0.54
N VAL A 21 6.77 19.57 0.02
CA VAL A 21 6.31 18.30 0.63
C VAL A 21 6.69 17.15 -0.28
N ILE A 22 7.53 16.24 0.21
CA ILE A 22 7.89 15.01 -0.49
C ILE A 22 6.88 13.93 -0.10
N ALA A 23 6.03 13.54 -1.06
CA ALA A 23 4.94 12.56 -0.85
C ALA A 23 4.96 11.40 -1.87
N ASN A 24 6.11 11.11 -2.48
CA ASN A 24 6.30 10.02 -3.45
C ASN A 24 6.66 8.66 -2.80
N GLY A 25 6.43 8.50 -1.50
CA GLY A 25 6.51 7.21 -0.81
C GLY A 25 7.91 6.57 -0.85
N ILE A 26 7.99 5.34 -1.38
CA ILE A 26 9.22 4.52 -1.42
C ILE A 26 10.36 5.19 -2.20
N ASP A 27 10.02 6.09 -3.12
CA ASP A 27 10.96 6.79 -3.99
C ASP A 27 11.45 8.12 -3.37
N ALA A 28 10.98 8.49 -2.18
CA ALA A 28 11.42 9.71 -1.49
C ALA A 28 12.95 9.82 -1.32
N PRO A 29 13.71 8.73 -1.05
CA PRO A 29 15.16 8.78 -0.98
C PRO A 29 15.86 9.21 -2.28
N ALA A 30 15.19 9.12 -3.44
CA ALA A 30 15.74 9.61 -4.71
C ALA A 30 15.86 11.14 -4.74
N LEU A 31 14.95 11.85 -4.05
CA LEU A 31 14.96 13.31 -3.91
C LEU A 31 15.68 13.77 -2.64
N TRP A 32 15.62 12.97 -1.56
CA TRP A 32 16.27 13.26 -0.29
C TRP A 32 17.11 12.07 0.19
N PRO A 33 18.37 11.96 -0.26
CA PRO A 33 19.26 10.87 0.14
C PRO A 33 19.42 10.78 1.66
N GLY A 34 19.48 9.56 2.19
CA GLY A 34 19.63 9.30 3.62
C GLY A 34 18.33 9.18 4.42
N LEU A 35 17.16 9.40 3.80
CA LEU A 35 15.89 9.04 4.43
C LEU A 35 15.85 7.52 4.73
N PRO A 36 15.53 7.10 5.96
CA PRO A 36 15.53 5.69 6.36
C PRO A 36 14.26 4.97 5.88
N VAL A 37 14.00 4.97 4.58
CA VAL A 37 12.88 4.26 3.97
C VAL A 37 13.29 2.84 3.63
N ARG A 38 12.62 1.86 4.24
CA ARG A 38 12.85 0.44 3.96
C ARG A 38 11.77 -0.09 3.02
N PRO A 39 12.12 -0.56 1.81
CA PRO A 39 11.15 -1.21 0.93
C PRO A 39 10.75 -2.55 1.54
N VAL A 40 9.45 -2.73 1.81
CA VAL A 40 8.89 -4.01 2.27
C VAL A 40 7.77 -4.38 1.32
N LYS A 41 8.01 -5.40 0.50
CA LYS A 41 6.98 -5.93 -0.39
C LYS A 41 5.87 -6.54 0.45
N GLY A 42 4.63 -6.12 0.17
CA GLY A 42 3.42 -6.78 0.62
C GLY A 42 2.71 -7.45 -0.55
N GLU A 43 2.22 -8.67 -0.37
CA GLU A 43 1.39 -9.37 -1.36
C GLU A 43 0.08 -9.89 -0.76
N VAL A 44 -0.97 -9.89 -1.59
CA VAL A 44 -2.30 -10.37 -1.21
C VAL A 44 -2.88 -11.24 -2.31
N LEU A 45 -3.69 -12.22 -1.90
CA LEU A 45 -4.54 -13.01 -2.78
C LEU A 45 -5.96 -12.47 -2.71
N ARG A 46 -6.61 -12.34 -3.87
CA ARG A 46 -8.03 -12.00 -3.97
C ARG A 46 -8.80 -13.24 -4.40
N LEU A 47 -9.70 -13.70 -3.53
CA LEU A 47 -10.51 -14.88 -3.79
C LEU A 47 -11.96 -14.46 -3.97
N ARG A 48 -12.52 -14.74 -5.15
CA ARG A 48 -13.92 -14.43 -5.48
C ARG A 48 -14.85 -15.48 -4.88
N TRP A 49 -15.96 -15.04 -4.29
CA TRP A 49 -17.02 -15.94 -3.86
C TRP A 49 -17.70 -16.63 -5.05
N ARG A 50 -18.09 -17.89 -4.89
CA ARG A 50 -18.81 -18.68 -5.90
C ARG A 50 -19.92 -19.50 -5.25
N ARG A 51 -20.90 -19.92 -6.05
CA ARG A 51 -21.94 -20.86 -5.60
C ARG A 51 -21.27 -22.12 -5.02
N GLY A 52 -21.65 -22.50 -3.81
CA GLY A 52 -21.06 -23.63 -3.06
C GLY A 52 -19.96 -23.23 -2.07
N CYS A 53 -19.49 -21.97 -2.07
CA CYS A 53 -18.63 -21.48 -1.00
C CYS A 53 -19.44 -21.19 0.28
N LEU A 54 -18.79 -21.32 1.43
CA LEU A 54 -19.32 -20.78 2.68
C LEU A 54 -19.57 -19.27 2.55
N PRO A 55 -20.53 -18.71 3.31
CA PRO A 55 -20.72 -17.27 3.38
C PRO A 55 -19.42 -16.54 3.75
N VAL A 56 -19.21 -15.37 3.15
CA VAL A 56 -18.07 -14.52 3.48
C VAL A 56 -18.20 -14.04 4.93
N PRO A 57 -17.10 -14.02 5.73
CA PRO A 57 -17.15 -13.47 7.08
C PRO A 57 -17.66 -12.02 7.09
N GLN A 58 -18.38 -11.62 8.13
CA GLN A 58 -18.85 -10.23 8.26
C GLN A 58 -17.80 -9.28 8.86
N ARG A 59 -16.70 -9.84 9.39
CA ARG A 59 -15.62 -9.11 10.04
C ARG A 59 -14.27 -9.65 9.57
N VAL A 60 -13.22 -8.86 9.78
CA VAL A 60 -11.85 -9.31 9.54
C VAL A 60 -11.53 -10.47 10.48
N VAL A 61 -11.06 -11.57 9.91
CA VAL A 61 -10.54 -12.71 10.67
C VAL A 61 -9.02 -12.60 10.73
N ARG A 62 -8.47 -12.71 11.95
CA ARG A 62 -7.03 -12.77 12.20
C ARG A 62 -6.71 -14.14 12.77
N ALA A 63 -5.78 -14.86 12.15
CA ALA A 63 -5.44 -16.21 12.57
C ALA A 63 -3.96 -16.50 12.37
N ARG A 64 -3.50 -17.59 13.01
CA ARG A 64 -2.22 -18.23 12.66
C ARG A 64 -2.49 -19.54 11.95
N VAL A 65 -1.88 -19.74 10.79
CA VAL A 65 -1.92 -21.00 10.05
C VAL A 65 -0.50 -21.52 9.94
N ARG A 66 -0.22 -22.68 10.55
CA ARG A 66 1.13 -23.27 10.62
C ARG A 66 2.20 -22.27 11.07
N GLY A 67 1.88 -21.50 12.13
CA GLY A 67 2.77 -20.49 12.72
C GLY A 67 2.83 -19.13 12.01
N ARG A 68 2.23 -18.98 10.82
CA ARG A 68 2.25 -17.73 10.04
C ARG A 68 0.99 -16.90 10.29
N GLN A 69 1.13 -15.59 10.44
CA GLN A 69 -0.02 -14.67 10.54
C GLN A 69 -0.78 -14.64 9.20
N VAL A 70 -2.10 -14.75 9.28
CA VAL A 70 -3.00 -14.66 8.11
C VAL A 70 -4.19 -13.79 8.48
N TYR A 71 -4.54 -12.88 7.58
CA TYR A 71 -5.75 -12.07 7.66
C TYR A 71 -6.68 -12.45 6.53
N VAL A 72 -7.97 -12.61 6.84
CA VAL A 72 -9.04 -12.75 5.86
C VAL A 72 -9.93 -11.54 6.00
N VAL A 73 -9.94 -10.71 4.97
CA VAL A 73 -10.65 -9.43 4.96
C VAL A 73 -11.87 -9.55 4.03
N PRO A 74 -13.09 -9.35 4.54
CA PRO A 74 -14.30 -9.36 3.73
C PRO A 74 -14.28 -8.29 2.64
N ARG A 75 -14.79 -8.65 1.45
CA ARG A 75 -15.07 -7.76 0.33
C ARG A 75 -16.45 -8.06 -0.23
N ALA A 76 -16.99 -7.13 -1.00
CA ALA A 76 -18.32 -7.24 -1.59
C ALA A 76 -18.47 -8.50 -2.48
N ASP A 77 -17.38 -8.94 -3.12
CA ASP A 77 -17.35 -10.05 -4.09
C ASP A 77 -16.57 -11.28 -3.61
N GLY A 78 -16.13 -11.31 -2.36
CA GLY A 78 -15.30 -12.40 -1.82
C GLY A 78 -14.42 -11.97 -0.66
N VAL A 79 -13.15 -12.38 -0.68
CA VAL A 79 -12.18 -12.07 0.38
C VAL A 79 -10.82 -11.67 -0.18
N VAL A 80 -10.10 -10.85 0.60
CA VAL A 80 -8.66 -10.66 0.45
C VAL A 80 -7.94 -11.45 1.53
N VAL A 81 -6.91 -12.20 1.15
CA VAL A 81 -6.05 -12.96 2.05
C VAL A 81 -4.65 -12.39 1.98
N GLY A 82 -4.04 -12.11 3.12
CA GLY A 82 -2.68 -11.57 3.16
C GLY A 82 -2.38 -10.90 4.50
N ALA A 83 -1.35 -10.04 4.59
CA ALA A 83 -0.27 -9.91 3.60
C ALA A 83 1.03 -10.50 4.16
N THR A 84 1.85 -11.04 3.26
CA THR A 84 3.25 -11.44 3.52
C THR A 84 4.19 -10.37 3.02
#